data_AF-A0A0V0HA46-F1
#
_entry.id   AF-A0A0V0HA46-F1
#
_cell.length_a   1.000
_cell.length_b   1.000
_cell.length_c   1.000
_cell.angle_alpha   90.00
_cell.angle_beta   90.00
_cell.angle_gamma   90.00
#
_symmetry.space_group_name_H-M   'P 1'
#
loop_
_entity.id
_entity.type
_entity.pdbx_description
1 polymer ?
#
loop_
_entity_poly.entity_id
_entity_poly.type
_entity_poly.pdbx_seq_one_letter_code
_entity_poly.pdbx_strand_id
1 'polypeptide(L)'
;MEIQQFPPFTITPSHFHPIPNSTHHPVLVSPLKQQRNLLKLSPLFCSSSHSHPVMQDPIFQQGNEPFGKSRDTHYKNSRKKRVFFLDVNPICYKGSIPSLQSFAHWISLFFSQVSLTDPVIAVIDGERGNEYRRQLLPSYKASRRKYWHQLQGAVKSPRNTIERSHRLILDVLQNCNVPVVKIESHEADDVIATLVEQVIQRGHRVVVASPDKDFKQLISDDVQIVMPVPEFNRWSFYTLKHYVAQYNCDPRSDLSL
;
A
#
# COMPACT_ATOMS: atom_id res chain seq x y z
N MET A 1 19.89 45.11 26.20
CA MET A 1 18.94 44.10 25.69
C MET A 1 18.87 43.02 26.76
N GLU A 2 17.83 43.08 27.59
CA GLU A 2 17.59 42.13 28.68
C GLU A 2 17.01 40.82 28.14
N ILE A 3 17.56 39.71 28.60
CA ILE A 3 17.10 38.36 28.28
C ILE A 3 16.03 37.99 29.29
N GLN A 4 14.78 37.89 28.83
CA GLN A 4 13.64 37.48 29.64
C GLN A 4 13.70 35.96 29.85
N GLN A 5 14.02 35.52 31.08
CA GLN A 5 13.99 34.11 31.46
C GLN A 5 12.54 33.69 31.80
N PHE A 6 12.04 32.64 31.15
CA PHE A 6 10.77 32.02 31.50
C PHE A 6 10.95 30.97 32.62
N PRO A 7 10.00 30.85 33.55
CA PRO A 7 10.07 29.85 34.63
C PRO A 7 9.81 28.41 34.10
N PRO A 8 10.28 27.37 34.81
CA PRO A 8 10.12 25.98 34.40
C PRO A 8 8.65 25.52 34.47
N PHE A 9 8.21 24.80 33.44
CA PHE A 9 6.90 24.15 33.38
C PHE A 9 6.90 22.88 34.25
N THR A 10 6.08 22.88 35.31
CA THR A 10 5.81 21.69 36.13
C THR A 10 4.52 21.04 35.61
N ILE A 11 4.62 19.83 35.02
CA ILE A 11 3.45 19.05 34.60
C ILE A 11 3.02 18.19 35.79
N THR A 12 1.86 18.49 36.38
CA THR A 12 1.19 17.62 37.35
C THR A 12 0.27 16.63 36.62
N PRO A 13 0.32 15.31 36.91
CA PRO A 13 -0.58 14.35 36.29
C PRO A 13 -1.91 14.34 37.04
N SER A 14 -2.95 14.92 36.46
CA SER A 14 -4.31 14.80 36.99
C SER A 14 -5.31 14.40 35.90
N HIS A 15 -5.94 13.24 36.13
CA HIS A 15 -7.19 12.74 35.57
C HIS A 15 -7.18 12.11 34.17
N PHE A 16 -6.78 10.84 34.14
CA PHE A 16 -7.29 9.87 33.17
C PHE A 16 -8.77 9.58 33.47
N HIS A 17 -9.67 9.97 32.56
CA HIS A 17 -11.02 9.43 32.50
C HIS A 17 -11.05 8.28 31.48
N PRO A 18 -11.61 7.10 31.83
CA PRO A 18 -11.75 6.00 30.88
C PRO A 18 -12.80 6.35 29.80
N ILE A 19 -12.45 6.09 28.55
CA ILE A 19 -13.31 6.25 27.36
C ILE A 19 -14.41 5.16 27.41
N PRO A 20 -15.70 5.50 27.19
CA PRO A 20 -16.75 4.49 27.12
C PRO A 20 -16.59 3.62 25.86
N ASN A 21 -16.71 2.30 26.04
CA ASN A 21 -16.78 1.32 24.96
C ASN A 21 -17.95 1.64 24.03
N SER A 22 -17.66 2.19 22.85
CA SER A 22 -18.62 2.25 21.75
C SER A 22 -18.42 1.03 20.85
N THR A 23 -19.38 0.12 20.88
CA THR A 23 -19.54 -0.98 19.93
C THR A 23 -19.97 -0.45 18.57
N HIS A 24 -19.01 0.00 17.76
CA HIS A 24 -19.23 0.20 16.32
C HIS A 24 -18.73 -1.02 15.56
N HIS A 25 -19.68 -1.84 15.09
CA HIS A 25 -19.40 -2.90 14.15
C HIS A 25 -18.96 -2.31 12.80
N PRO A 26 -17.89 -2.82 12.16
CA PRO A 26 -17.58 -2.45 10.78
C PRO A 26 -18.70 -2.94 9.87
N VAL A 27 -19.24 -2.05 9.03
CA VAL A 27 -20.18 -2.42 7.96
C VAL A 27 -19.39 -3.13 6.87
N LEU A 28 -19.35 -4.45 6.97
CA LEU A 28 -18.80 -5.34 5.96
C LEU A 28 -19.92 -5.61 4.94
N VAL A 29 -19.84 -4.99 3.78
CA VAL A 29 -20.78 -5.26 2.68
C VAL A 29 -20.47 -6.65 2.13
N SER A 30 -21.39 -7.60 2.32
CA SER A 30 -21.24 -8.99 1.88
C SER A 30 -21.50 -9.12 0.36
N PRO A 31 -20.75 -9.97 -0.37
CA PRO A 31 -20.99 -10.18 -1.80
C PRO A 31 -22.25 -11.03 -2.03
N LEU A 32 -23.09 -10.59 -2.96
CA LEU A 32 -24.18 -11.40 -3.53
C LEU A 32 -23.59 -12.65 -4.21
N LYS A 33 -24.14 -13.83 -3.87
CA LYS A 33 -23.82 -15.10 -4.53
C LYS A 33 -24.24 -15.02 -6.00
N GLN A 34 -23.27 -15.05 -6.91
CA GLN A 34 -23.54 -15.19 -8.34
C GLN A 34 -23.20 -16.62 -8.79
N GLN A 35 -24.17 -17.28 -9.43
CA GLN A 35 -24.03 -18.63 -9.99
C GLN A 35 -22.98 -18.64 -11.10
N ARG A 36 -22.09 -19.63 -11.05
CA ARG A 36 -21.03 -19.85 -12.04
C ARG A 36 -21.58 -20.74 -13.16
N ASN A 37 -21.71 -20.20 -14.37
CA ASN A 37 -21.76 -21.03 -15.57
C ASN A 37 -20.33 -21.27 -16.05
N LEU A 38 -19.82 -22.48 -15.77
CA LEU A 38 -18.52 -22.97 -16.23
C LEU A 38 -18.60 -23.38 -17.70
N LEU A 39 -18.00 -22.59 -18.60
CA LEU A 39 -17.60 -23.07 -19.91
C LEU A 39 -16.24 -23.77 -19.76
N LYS A 40 -16.24 -25.09 -19.99
CA LYS A 40 -15.03 -25.93 -20.00
C LYS A 40 -14.19 -25.58 -21.23
N LEU A 41 -12.95 -25.13 -21.01
CA LEU A 41 -11.90 -25.08 -22.03
C LEU A 41 -10.84 -26.12 -21.66
N SER A 42 -10.60 -27.06 -22.57
CA SER A 42 -9.61 -28.13 -22.47
C SER A 42 -8.22 -27.61 -22.88
N PRO A 43 -7.13 -28.00 -22.18
CA PRO A 43 -5.77 -27.69 -22.61
C PRO A 43 -5.31 -28.68 -23.69
N LEU A 44 -4.85 -28.16 -24.83
CA LEU A 44 -4.09 -28.92 -25.82
C LEU A 44 -2.64 -29.05 -25.32
N PHE A 45 -2.24 -30.28 -24.98
CA PHE A 45 -0.85 -30.65 -24.75
C PHE A 45 -0.15 -30.80 -26.11
N CYS A 46 0.97 -30.12 -26.31
CA CYS A 46 1.88 -30.35 -27.43
C CYS A 46 3.16 -31.00 -26.89
N SER A 47 3.30 -32.30 -27.13
CA SER A 47 4.53 -33.06 -26.91
C SER A 47 5.40 -32.94 -28.15
N SER A 48 6.66 -32.55 -27.99
CA SER A 48 7.69 -32.76 -29.01
C SER A 48 8.86 -33.52 -28.39
N SER A 49 9.05 -34.73 -28.90
CA SER A 49 10.14 -35.65 -28.62
C SER A 49 11.28 -35.40 -29.59
N HIS A 50 12.49 -35.14 -29.10
CA HIS A 50 13.73 -35.30 -29.87
C HIS A 50 14.80 -35.96 -28.99
N SER A 51 15.46 -36.95 -29.56
CA SER A 51 16.34 -37.91 -28.91
C SER A 51 17.77 -37.87 -29.50
N HIS A 52 18.73 -38.16 -28.60
CA HIS A 52 20.14 -38.60 -28.80
C HIS A 52 21.22 -37.57 -29.21
N PRO A 53 22.53 -37.85 -28.95
CA PRO A 53 23.14 -38.99 -28.24
C PRO A 53 24.08 -38.63 -27.07
N VAL A 54 24.40 -39.69 -26.34
CA VAL A 54 25.36 -39.87 -25.24
C VAL A 54 26.81 -39.75 -25.74
N MET A 55 27.67 -39.12 -24.95
CA MET A 55 29.14 -39.20 -25.05
C MET A 55 29.68 -39.68 -23.70
N GLN A 56 30.56 -40.69 -23.76
CA GLN A 56 31.14 -41.43 -22.64
C GLN A 56 32.59 -40.99 -22.35
N ASP A 57 33.00 -41.25 -21.11
CA ASP A 57 34.36 -41.56 -20.59
C ASP A 57 35.02 -40.53 -19.64
N PRO A 58 35.88 -40.96 -18.67
CA PRO A 58 36.11 -42.30 -18.13
C PRO A 58 36.07 -42.41 -16.58
N ILE A 59 36.20 -43.66 -16.15
CA ILE A 59 36.20 -44.23 -14.80
C ILE A 59 37.42 -43.81 -13.96
N PHE A 60 37.20 -43.48 -12.68
CA PHE A 60 38.18 -43.63 -11.59
C PHE A 60 37.49 -44.21 -10.34
N GLN A 61 37.87 -45.44 -9.96
CA GLN A 61 37.67 -46.04 -8.63
C GLN A 61 38.82 -45.52 -7.72
N GLN A 62 38.78 -45.44 -6.38
CA GLN A 62 38.03 -46.14 -5.34
C GLN A 62 38.25 -45.37 -4.01
N GLY A 63 37.30 -45.43 -3.08
CA GLY A 63 37.49 -44.93 -1.71
C GLY A 63 36.22 -45.10 -0.87
N ASN A 64 36.06 -46.27 -0.25
CA ASN A 64 35.00 -46.58 0.72
C ASN A 64 35.29 -45.90 2.07
N GLU A 65 34.31 -45.21 2.66
CA GLU A 65 34.10 -45.09 4.12
C GLU A 65 32.59 -44.74 4.38
N PRO A 66 32.00 -45.13 5.52
CA PRO A 66 30.57 -45.44 5.62
C PRO A 66 29.67 -44.32 6.18
N PHE A 67 28.43 -44.32 5.68
CA PHE A 67 27.18 -44.00 6.40
C PHE A 67 27.14 -42.71 7.26
N GLY A 68 27.00 -41.56 6.58
CA GLY A 68 26.52 -40.30 7.18
C GLY A 68 25.08 -40.02 6.73
N LYS A 69 24.16 -39.97 7.70
CA LYS A 69 22.70 -39.74 7.53
C LYS A 69 22.36 -38.64 6.51
N SER A 70 21.49 -38.98 5.57
CA SER A 70 20.78 -38.03 4.71
C SER A 70 20.14 -36.94 5.57
N ARG A 71 20.67 -35.73 5.49
CA ARG A 71 19.93 -34.50 5.85
C ARG A 71 19.50 -33.89 4.54
N ASP A 72 18.40 -34.41 4.00
CA ASP A 72 17.60 -33.73 2.99
C ASP A 72 16.98 -32.47 3.62
N THR A 73 17.79 -31.43 3.82
CA THR A 73 17.26 -30.09 4.03
C THR A 73 16.83 -29.56 2.67
N HIS A 74 15.67 -30.02 2.23
CA HIS A 74 14.87 -29.31 1.25
C HIS A 74 14.49 -27.96 1.88
N TYR A 75 15.38 -26.97 1.79
CA TYR A 75 15.07 -25.59 2.10
C TYR A 75 14.12 -25.11 1.01
N LYS A 76 12.83 -25.45 1.13
CA LYS A 76 11.77 -24.80 0.36
C LYS A 76 11.77 -23.35 0.79
N ASN A 77 12.55 -22.53 0.10
CA ASN A 77 12.55 -21.10 0.26
C ASN A 77 11.24 -20.57 -0.37
N SER A 78 10.10 -20.84 0.28
CA SER A 78 8.81 -20.30 -0.18
C SER A 78 8.85 -18.81 0.09
N ARG A 79 9.00 -18.02 -0.97
CA ARG A 79 8.97 -16.56 -0.90
C ARG A 79 7.74 -16.13 -0.09
N LYS A 80 7.94 -15.28 0.93
CA LYS A 80 6.84 -14.71 1.73
C LYS A 80 5.77 -14.14 0.78
N LYS A 81 4.49 -14.47 1.03
CA LYS A 81 3.37 -13.90 0.29
C LYS A 81 3.38 -12.38 0.42
N ARG A 82 2.87 -11.68 -0.59
CA ARG A 82 2.87 -10.22 -0.69
C ARG A 82 1.44 -9.68 -0.70
N VAL A 83 1.23 -8.54 -0.07
CA VAL A 83 -0.04 -7.80 -0.07
C VAL A 83 0.24 -6.36 -0.48
N PHE A 84 -0.63 -5.81 -1.33
CA PHE A 84 -0.57 -4.41 -1.73
C PHE A 84 -1.59 -3.58 -0.92
N PHE A 85 -1.15 -2.43 -0.41
CA PHE A 85 -2.03 -1.37 0.06
C PHE A 85 -2.02 -0.23 -0.95
N LEU A 86 -3.16 0.05 -1.54
CA LEU A 86 -3.33 1.12 -2.52
C LEU A 86 -3.88 2.37 -1.83
N ASP A 87 -3.08 3.42 -1.79
CA ASP A 87 -3.50 4.75 -1.37
C ASP A 87 -4.24 5.43 -2.54
N VAL A 88 -5.56 5.46 -2.46
CA VAL A 88 -6.41 5.85 -3.58
C VAL A 88 -6.40 7.37 -3.79
N ASN A 89 -6.31 8.15 -2.71
CA ASN A 89 -6.55 9.59 -2.77
C ASN A 89 -5.60 10.31 -3.74
N PRO A 90 -4.26 10.12 -3.69
CA PRO A 90 -3.34 10.82 -4.58
C PRO A 90 -3.48 10.45 -6.06
N ILE A 91 -3.82 9.20 -6.38
CA ILE A 91 -3.92 8.75 -7.78
C ILE A 91 -5.19 9.28 -8.49
N CYS A 92 -6.13 9.85 -7.74
CA CYS A 92 -7.30 10.54 -8.29
C CYS A 92 -7.01 11.95 -8.81
N TYR A 93 -5.76 12.39 -8.82
CA TYR A 93 -5.38 13.73 -9.25
C TYR A 93 -4.40 13.70 -10.43
N LYS A 94 -4.45 14.75 -11.26
CA LYS A 94 -3.42 15.13 -12.22
C LYS A 94 -2.82 16.45 -11.72
N GLY A 95 -1.62 16.39 -11.13
CA GLY A 95 -1.09 17.51 -10.36
C GLY A 95 -2.01 17.83 -9.18
N SER A 96 -2.50 19.06 -9.08
CA SER A 96 -3.45 19.47 -8.03
C SER A 96 -4.92 19.40 -8.44
N ILE A 97 -5.23 18.88 -9.63
CA ILE A 97 -6.58 18.86 -10.19
C ILE A 97 -7.16 17.44 -10.13
N PRO A 98 -8.35 17.24 -9.54
CA PRO A 98 -9.03 15.94 -9.56
C PRO A 98 -9.29 15.47 -10.99
N SER A 99 -9.07 14.20 -11.24
CA SER A 99 -9.23 13.61 -12.57
C SER A 99 -9.55 12.13 -12.48
N LEU A 100 -10.78 11.75 -12.86
CA LEU A 100 -11.17 10.36 -13.03
C LEU A 100 -10.36 9.66 -14.12
N GLN A 101 -9.88 10.41 -15.12
CA GLN A 101 -8.98 9.87 -16.14
C GLN A 101 -7.63 9.48 -15.53
N SER A 102 -7.08 10.30 -14.63
CA SER A 102 -5.86 9.98 -13.88
C SER A 102 -6.05 8.69 -13.08
N PHE A 103 -7.14 8.62 -12.31
CA PHE A 103 -7.49 7.42 -11.53
C PHE A 103 -7.57 6.17 -12.43
N ALA A 104 -8.40 6.20 -13.48
CA ALA A 104 -8.59 5.06 -14.37
C ALA A 104 -7.29 4.61 -15.04
N HIS A 105 -6.46 5.57 -15.46
CA HIS A 105 -5.17 5.31 -16.06
C HIS A 105 -4.21 4.60 -15.09
N TRP A 106 -4.00 5.16 -13.89
CA TRP A 106 -3.08 4.59 -12.91
C TRP A 106 -3.56 3.25 -12.38
N ILE A 107 -4.86 3.06 -12.20
CA ILE A 107 -5.43 1.77 -11.78
C ILE A 107 -5.25 0.70 -12.84
N SER A 108 -5.43 1.04 -14.12
CA SER A 108 -5.22 0.12 -15.23
C SER A 108 -3.76 -0.34 -15.31
N LEU A 109 -2.81 0.59 -15.20
CA LEU A 109 -1.38 0.25 -15.15
C LEU A 109 -1.02 -0.56 -13.91
N PHE A 110 -1.60 -0.23 -12.75
CA PHE A 110 -1.32 -0.94 -11.50
C PHE A 110 -1.71 -2.42 -11.59
N PHE A 111 -2.93 -2.73 -12.03
CA PHE A 111 -3.38 -4.12 -12.16
C PHE A 111 -2.69 -4.88 -13.29
N SER A 112 -2.34 -4.20 -14.39
CA SER A 112 -1.71 -4.85 -15.55
C SER A 112 -0.20 -5.08 -15.39
N GLN A 113 0.48 -4.31 -14.54
CA GLN A 113 1.95 -4.33 -14.46
C GLN A 113 2.50 -4.65 -13.06
N VAL A 114 1.73 -4.40 -11.99
CA VAL A 114 2.27 -4.36 -10.63
C VAL A 114 1.73 -5.48 -9.75
N SER A 115 0.44 -5.44 -9.41
CA SER A 115 -0.12 -6.41 -8.45
C SER A 115 -0.31 -7.77 -9.09
N LEU A 116 -0.70 -7.81 -10.37
CA LEU A 116 -1.01 -9.02 -11.13
C LEU A 116 -1.95 -9.95 -10.36
N THR A 117 -1.41 -10.93 -9.63
CA THR A 117 -2.15 -11.94 -8.86
C THR A 117 -2.08 -11.73 -7.33
N ASP A 118 -1.25 -10.81 -6.85
CA ASP A 118 -1.15 -10.51 -5.42
C ASP A 118 -2.39 -9.71 -4.95
N PRO A 119 -2.89 -9.98 -3.73
CA PRO A 119 -4.05 -9.28 -3.19
C PRO A 119 -3.77 -7.79 -2.98
N VAL A 120 -4.80 -6.98 -3.27
CA VAL A 120 -4.79 -5.52 -3.12
C VAL A 120 -5.88 -5.12 -2.15
N ILE A 121 -5.56 -4.22 -1.22
CA ILE A 121 -6.52 -3.54 -0.36
C ILE A 121 -6.41 -2.05 -0.65
N ALA A 122 -7.50 -1.44 -1.11
CA ALA A 122 -7.57 -0.01 -1.32
C ALA A 122 -7.91 0.71 -0.01
N VAL A 123 -7.28 1.86 0.23
CA VAL A 123 -7.53 2.69 1.40
C VAL A 123 -7.84 4.11 0.94
N ILE A 124 -8.87 4.71 1.52
CA ILE A 124 -9.30 6.09 1.28
C ILE A 124 -9.36 6.87 2.59
N ASP A 125 -9.21 8.18 2.49
CA ASP A 125 -9.32 9.07 3.65
C ASP A 125 -10.69 8.93 4.34
N GLY A 126 -10.66 8.86 5.66
CA GLY A 126 -11.82 8.97 6.52
C GLY A 126 -12.48 10.33 6.43
N GLU A 127 -13.79 10.35 6.68
CA GLU A 127 -14.46 11.62 6.96
C GLU A 127 -13.78 12.27 8.16
N ARG A 128 -13.49 13.57 8.07
CA ARG A 128 -12.82 14.32 9.15
C ARG A 128 -11.40 13.80 9.50
N GLY A 129 -10.74 13.05 8.61
CA GLY A 129 -9.47 12.38 8.86
C GLY A 129 -8.34 13.24 9.45
N ASN A 130 -8.24 14.51 9.05
CA ASN A 130 -7.22 15.43 9.55
C ASN A 130 -7.63 16.28 10.76
N GLU A 131 -8.78 16.04 11.38
CA GLU A 131 -9.25 16.89 12.47
C GLU A 131 -8.34 16.89 13.68
N TYR A 132 -7.87 15.72 14.11
CA TYR A 132 -6.92 15.60 15.20
C TYR A 132 -5.64 16.39 14.92
N ARG A 133 -5.03 16.20 13.74
CA ARG A 133 -3.85 16.97 13.31
C ARG A 133 -4.11 18.47 13.25
N ARG A 134 -5.32 18.91 12.86
CA ARG A 134 -5.70 20.34 12.85
C ARG A 134 -5.97 20.92 14.23
N GLN A 135 -6.40 20.11 15.19
CA GLN A 135 -6.51 20.56 16.59
C GLN A 135 -5.12 20.84 17.17
N LEU A 136 -4.14 19.99 16.85
CA LEU A 136 -2.75 20.18 17.28
C LEU A 136 -2.02 21.28 16.50
N LEU A 137 -2.17 21.30 15.18
CA LEU A 137 -1.54 22.24 14.26
C LEU A 137 -2.60 22.80 13.29
N PRO A 138 -3.24 23.93 13.61
CA PRO A 138 -4.32 24.49 12.78
C PRO A 138 -3.97 24.78 11.32
N SER A 139 -2.68 24.99 11.02
CA SER A 139 -2.18 25.20 9.65
C SER A 139 -2.05 23.91 8.82
N TYR A 140 -2.19 22.74 9.43
CA TYR A 140 -2.04 21.45 8.75
C TYR A 140 -3.02 21.32 7.57
N LYS A 141 -2.46 21.09 6.37
CA LYS A 141 -3.18 21.00 5.08
C LYS A 141 -4.10 22.22 4.77
N ALA A 142 -3.92 23.37 5.43
CA ALA A 142 -4.80 24.53 5.27
C ALA A 142 -4.73 25.15 3.85
N SER A 143 -3.57 25.12 3.20
CA SER A 143 -3.38 25.61 1.83
C SER A 143 -4.20 24.81 0.81
N ARG A 144 -4.27 23.48 0.96
CA ARG A 144 -5.05 22.57 0.09
C ARG A 144 -6.54 22.93 0.15
N ARG A 145 -7.06 23.31 1.31
CA ARG A 145 -8.47 23.70 1.50
C ARG A 145 -8.82 25.02 0.82
N LYS A 146 -7.95 26.04 0.91
CA LYS A 146 -8.19 27.36 0.28
C LYS A 146 -8.38 27.23 -1.23
N TYR A 147 -7.52 26.42 -1.87
CA TYR A 147 -7.64 26.11 -3.30
C TYR A 147 -8.99 25.50 -3.65
N TRP A 148 -9.47 24.54 -2.85
CA TRP A 148 -10.77 23.92 -3.06
C TRP A 148 -11.95 24.87 -2.92
N HIS A 149 -11.95 25.75 -1.92
CA HIS A 149 -13.00 26.77 -1.80
C HIS A 149 -13.00 27.72 -3.00
N GLN A 150 -11.82 28.08 -3.52
CA GLN A 150 -11.70 28.91 -4.71
C GLN A 150 -12.23 28.21 -5.97
N LEU A 151 -11.92 26.91 -6.16
CA LEU A 151 -12.50 26.11 -7.24
C LEU A 151 -14.01 25.93 -7.11
N GLN A 152 -14.52 25.72 -5.89
CA GLN A 152 -15.95 25.54 -5.63
C GLN A 152 -16.75 26.82 -5.91
N GLY A 153 -16.15 28.01 -5.72
CA GLY A 153 -16.76 29.29 -6.12
C GLY A 153 -16.89 29.47 -7.64
N ALA A 154 -16.09 28.75 -8.44
CA ALA A 154 -16.10 28.84 -9.90
C ALA A 154 -17.04 27.82 -10.59
N VAL A 155 -17.47 26.77 -9.90
CA VAL A 155 -18.29 25.68 -10.46
C VAL A 155 -19.69 25.71 -9.84
N LYS A 156 -20.75 25.83 -10.67
CA LYS A 156 -22.14 26.00 -10.21
C LYS A 156 -22.73 24.83 -9.40
N SER A 157 -22.07 23.67 -9.29
CA SER A 157 -22.48 22.57 -8.40
C SER A 157 -21.33 21.59 -8.09
N PRO A 158 -20.37 21.96 -7.23
CA PRO A 158 -19.15 21.16 -7.00
C PRO A 158 -19.40 19.91 -6.16
N ARG A 159 -20.32 19.97 -5.19
CA ARG A 159 -20.62 18.85 -4.29
C ARG A 159 -21.11 17.63 -5.06
N ASN A 160 -22.08 17.82 -5.95
CA ASN A 160 -22.64 16.72 -6.76
C ASN A 160 -21.59 16.07 -7.66
N THR A 161 -20.65 16.86 -8.20
CA THR A 161 -19.56 16.34 -9.04
C THR A 161 -18.53 15.53 -8.24
N ILE A 162 -18.16 15.99 -7.05
CA ILE A 162 -17.21 15.29 -6.17
C ILE A 162 -17.83 13.98 -5.66
N GLU A 163 -19.06 14.01 -5.18
CA GLU A 163 -19.79 12.83 -4.71
C GLU A 163 -19.95 11.79 -5.83
N ARG A 164 -20.31 12.23 -7.05
CA ARG A 164 -20.39 11.35 -8.21
C ARG A 164 -19.03 10.75 -8.58
N SER A 165 -17.96 11.52 -8.52
CA SER A 165 -16.61 11.04 -8.80
C SER A 165 -16.17 10.00 -7.77
N HIS A 166 -16.42 10.26 -6.48
CA HIS A 166 -16.11 9.33 -5.40
C HIS A 166 -16.87 8.01 -5.56
N ARG A 167 -18.17 8.06 -5.88
CA ARG A 167 -18.95 6.86 -6.16
C ARG A 167 -18.37 6.05 -7.33
N LEU A 168 -18.00 6.70 -8.43
CA LEU A 168 -17.41 6.01 -9.59
C LEU A 168 -16.08 5.33 -9.24
N ILE A 169 -15.24 5.96 -8.41
CA ILE A 169 -13.99 5.35 -7.92
C ILE A 169 -14.29 4.07 -7.14
N LEU A 170 -15.25 4.11 -6.22
CA LEU A 170 -15.67 2.94 -5.44
C LEU A 170 -16.25 1.83 -6.32
N ASP A 171 -17.12 2.19 -7.28
CA ASP A 171 -17.73 1.24 -8.23
C ASP A 171 -16.63 0.51 -9.05
N VAL A 172 -15.61 1.23 -9.51
CA VAL A 172 -14.47 0.63 -10.24
C VAL A 172 -13.68 -0.33 -9.34
N LEU A 173 -13.30 0.09 -8.13
CA LEU A 173 -12.55 -0.76 -7.21
C LEU A 173 -13.32 -2.03 -6.83
N GLN A 174 -14.63 -1.90 -6.60
CA GLN A 174 -15.52 -3.02 -6.33
C GLN A 174 -15.59 -3.99 -7.52
N ASN A 175 -15.72 -3.48 -8.75
CA ASN A 175 -15.72 -4.29 -9.97
C ASN A 175 -14.37 -4.98 -10.24
N CYS A 176 -13.27 -4.42 -9.74
CA CYS A 176 -11.95 -5.06 -9.72
C CYS A 176 -11.77 -6.06 -8.56
N ASN A 177 -12.81 -6.35 -7.78
CA ASN A 177 -12.77 -7.19 -6.58
C ASN A 177 -11.77 -6.71 -5.52
N VAL A 178 -11.56 -5.39 -5.42
CA VAL A 178 -10.66 -4.80 -4.44
C VAL A 178 -11.45 -4.32 -3.22
N PRO A 179 -11.20 -4.89 -2.02
CA PRO A 179 -11.79 -4.36 -0.80
C PRO A 179 -11.28 -2.95 -0.53
N VAL A 180 -12.20 -2.06 -0.14
CA VAL A 180 -11.91 -0.68 0.21
C VAL A 180 -12.07 -0.49 1.72
N VAL A 181 -11.03 0.06 2.36
CA VAL A 181 -11.03 0.41 3.79
C VAL A 181 -11.15 1.92 3.92
N LYS A 182 -12.10 2.37 4.74
CA LYS A 182 -12.29 3.76 5.16
C LYS A 182 -12.57 3.77 6.65
N ILE A 183 -11.77 4.50 7.43
CA ILE A 183 -11.96 4.63 8.87
C ILE A 183 -12.25 6.08 9.18
N GLU A 184 -13.38 6.38 9.83
CA GLU A 184 -13.74 7.73 10.21
C GLU A 184 -12.65 8.36 11.11
N SER A 185 -12.44 9.67 10.95
CA SER A 185 -11.48 10.47 11.71
C SER A 185 -10.00 10.08 11.54
N HIS A 186 -9.66 9.22 10.58
CA HIS A 186 -8.27 8.85 10.25
C HIS A 186 -7.96 9.13 8.78
N GLU A 187 -6.72 9.52 8.48
CA GLU A 187 -6.24 9.65 7.10
C GLU A 187 -5.81 8.27 6.56
N ALA A 188 -5.74 8.13 5.23
CA ALA A 188 -5.41 6.85 4.60
C ALA A 188 -4.00 6.36 4.99
N ASP A 189 -3.06 7.27 5.22
CA ASP A 189 -1.71 7.01 5.70
C ASP A 189 -1.70 6.32 7.08
N ASP A 190 -2.52 6.80 8.03
CA ASP A 190 -2.68 6.22 9.37
C ASP A 190 -3.19 4.78 9.30
N VAL A 191 -4.19 4.56 8.46
CA VAL A 191 -4.80 3.24 8.26
C VAL A 191 -3.82 2.28 7.58
N ILE A 192 -3.11 2.75 6.54
CA ILE A 192 -2.10 1.94 5.85
C ILE A 192 -0.97 1.58 6.81
N ALA A 193 -0.42 2.53 7.58
CA ALA A 193 0.64 2.26 8.55
C ALA A 193 0.23 1.20 9.56
N THR A 194 -1.01 1.29 10.07
CA THR A 194 -1.57 0.29 11.00
C THR A 194 -1.69 -1.09 10.35
N LEU A 195 -2.18 -1.16 9.10
CA LEU A 195 -2.36 -2.43 8.40
C LEU A 195 -1.03 -3.07 7.96
N VAL A 196 -0.03 -2.26 7.60
CA VAL A 196 1.33 -2.72 7.28
C VAL A 196 1.88 -3.54 8.44
N GLU A 197 1.85 -2.98 9.66
CA GLU A 197 2.35 -3.64 10.87
C GLU A 197 1.65 -5.00 11.08
N GLN A 198 0.32 -5.02 10.97
CA GLN A 198 -0.45 -6.26 11.13
C GLN A 198 -0.15 -7.33 10.05
N VAL A 199 0.17 -6.93 8.82
CA VAL A 199 0.52 -7.87 7.74
C VAL A 199 1.93 -8.42 7.94
N ILE A 200 2.87 -7.59 8.37
CA ILE A 200 4.24 -8.00 8.70
C ILE A 200 4.25 -9.00 9.86
N GLN A 201 3.47 -8.75 10.91
CA GLN A 201 3.31 -9.68 12.04
C GLN A 201 2.75 -11.05 11.63
N ARG A 202 2.00 -11.13 10.52
CA ARG A 202 1.51 -12.38 9.93
C ARG A 202 2.51 -13.08 9.02
N GLY A 203 3.75 -12.57 8.91
CA GLY A 203 4.83 -13.15 8.12
C GLY A 203 4.71 -12.90 6.62
N HIS A 204 3.97 -11.87 6.21
CA HIS A 204 3.83 -11.46 4.82
C HIS A 204 4.70 -10.23 4.51
N ARG A 205 4.89 -9.95 3.22
CA ARG A 205 5.51 -8.73 2.73
C ARG A 205 4.46 -7.73 2.30
N VAL A 206 4.78 -6.45 2.42
CA VAL A 206 3.89 -5.35 2.08
C VAL A 206 4.47 -4.51 0.96
N VAL A 207 3.62 -4.08 0.04
CA VAL A 207 3.92 -3.00 -0.89
C VAL A 207 2.87 -1.91 -0.77
N VAL A 208 3.29 -0.70 -0.46
CA VAL A 208 2.41 0.48 -0.45
C VAL A 208 2.45 1.12 -1.83
N ALA A 209 1.31 1.19 -2.51
CA ALA A 209 1.14 1.87 -3.78
C ALA A 209 0.65 3.29 -3.55
N SER A 210 1.59 4.25 -3.50
CA SER A 210 1.31 5.67 -3.28
C SER A 210 2.46 6.52 -3.83
N PRO A 211 2.21 7.71 -4.40
CA PRO A 211 3.24 8.71 -4.66
C PRO A 211 3.67 9.50 -3.40
N ASP A 212 2.99 9.32 -2.27
CA ASP A 212 3.28 10.08 -1.05
C ASP A 212 4.64 9.67 -0.47
N LYS A 213 5.53 10.67 -0.32
CA LYS A 213 6.89 10.46 0.19
C LYS A 213 6.89 10.07 1.67
N ASP A 214 5.82 10.39 2.40
CA ASP A 214 5.76 10.18 3.84
C ASP A 214 5.72 8.68 4.17
N PHE A 215 5.26 7.83 3.25
CA PHE A 215 5.33 6.37 3.41
C PHE A 215 6.76 5.82 3.47
N LYS A 216 7.78 6.60 3.09
CA LYS A 216 9.19 6.17 3.20
C LYS A 216 9.58 5.81 4.63
N GLN A 217 8.92 6.38 5.64
CA GLN A 217 9.09 6.03 7.04
C GLN A 217 8.79 4.55 7.36
N LEU A 218 7.98 3.88 6.53
CA LEU A 218 7.58 2.48 6.72
C LEU A 218 8.54 1.47 6.06
N ILE A 219 9.52 1.94 5.26
CA ILE A 219 10.38 1.07 4.46
C ILE A 219 11.24 0.17 5.35
N SER A 220 11.31 -1.10 4.96
CA SER A 220 12.14 -2.11 5.59
C SER A 220 12.45 -3.24 4.60
N ASP A 221 13.07 -4.33 5.06
CA ASP A 221 13.31 -5.51 4.21
C ASP A 221 12.02 -6.19 3.72
N ASP A 222 10.93 -6.06 4.47
CA ASP A 222 9.64 -6.66 4.15
C ASP A 222 8.58 -5.64 3.69
N VAL A 223 8.92 -4.34 3.64
CA VAL A 223 8.03 -3.25 3.18
C VAL A 223 8.68 -2.48 2.04
N GLN A 224 7.99 -2.39 0.90
CA GLN A 224 8.40 -1.59 -0.25
C GLN A 224 7.32 -0.55 -0.59
N ILE A 225 7.71 0.46 -1.37
CA ILE A 225 6.77 1.41 -1.96
C ILE A 225 6.79 1.20 -3.47
N VAL A 226 5.64 1.35 -4.12
CA VAL A 226 5.55 1.46 -5.58
C VAL A 226 4.86 2.77 -5.92
N MET A 227 5.52 3.61 -6.72
CA MET A 227 5.07 4.98 -7.00
C MET A 227 4.79 5.13 -8.50
N PRO A 228 3.75 5.88 -8.90
CA PRO A 228 3.55 6.22 -10.30
C PRO A 228 4.66 7.17 -10.76
N VAL A 229 5.20 6.94 -11.97
CA VAL A 229 6.20 7.80 -12.61
C VAL A 229 5.64 8.29 -13.95
N PRO A 230 4.95 9.45 -13.96
CA PRO A 230 4.25 9.97 -15.15
C PRO A 230 5.12 10.07 -16.39
N GLU A 231 6.39 10.45 -16.22
CA GLU A 231 7.35 10.65 -17.31
C GLU A 231 7.62 9.35 -18.08
N PHE A 232 7.50 8.20 -17.41
CA PHE A 232 7.74 6.88 -18.00
C PHE A 232 6.47 6.05 -18.14
N ASN A 233 5.30 6.62 -17.86
CA ASN A 233 4.01 5.94 -17.98
C ASN A 233 3.98 4.56 -17.29
N ARG A 234 4.58 4.47 -16.10
CA ARG A 234 4.74 3.20 -15.36
C ARG A 234 4.76 3.42 -13.86
N TRP A 235 4.64 2.33 -13.13
CA TRP A 235 4.93 2.27 -11.70
C TRP A 235 6.40 1.90 -11.48
N SER A 236 7.03 2.47 -10.45
CA SER A 236 8.41 2.15 -10.07
C SER A 236 8.50 1.75 -8.60
N PHE A 237 9.19 0.65 -8.34
CA PHE A 237 9.47 0.20 -6.97
C PHE A 237 10.56 1.03 -6.32
N TYR A 238 10.37 1.31 -5.04
CA TYR A 238 11.31 1.96 -4.15
C TYR A 238 11.46 1.09 -2.90
N THR A 239 12.71 0.82 -2.53
CA THR A 239 13.07 -0.21 -1.54
C THR A 239 14.04 0.36 -0.52
N LEU A 240 14.32 -0.40 0.54
CA LEU A 240 15.34 -0.02 1.54
C LEU A 240 16.69 0.31 0.90
N LYS A 241 17.11 -0.44 -0.13
CA LYS A 241 18.35 -0.15 -0.86
C LYS A 241 18.33 1.22 -1.53
N HIS A 242 17.22 1.59 -2.16
CA HIS A 242 17.06 2.92 -2.75
C HIS A 242 17.08 4.00 -1.69
N TYR A 243 16.42 3.78 -0.55
CA TYR A 243 16.42 4.71 0.57
C TYR A 243 17.83 4.96 1.12
N VAL A 244 18.55 3.89 1.47
CA VAL A 244 19.91 3.99 1.99
C VAL A 244 20.85 4.66 0.99
N ALA A 245 20.73 4.36 -0.31
CA ALA A 245 21.53 5.03 -1.34
C ALA A 245 21.24 6.53 -1.46
N GLN A 246 19.99 6.96 -1.23
CA GLN A 246 19.57 8.36 -1.36
C GLN A 246 19.85 9.19 -0.10
N TYR A 247 19.60 8.64 1.09
CA TYR A 247 19.61 9.37 2.37
C TYR A 247 20.77 8.98 3.28
N ASN A 248 21.52 7.91 2.98
CA ASN A 248 22.65 7.43 3.77
C ASN A 248 22.33 7.19 5.26
N CYS A 249 21.10 6.80 5.58
CA CYS A 249 20.65 6.49 6.94
C CYS A 249 19.54 5.43 6.95
N ASP A 250 19.22 4.92 8.15
CA ASP A 250 18.08 4.02 8.40
C ASP A 250 16.77 4.83 8.40
N PRO A 251 15.72 4.43 7.64
CA PRO A 251 14.43 5.11 7.65
C PRO A 251 13.82 5.32 9.04
N ARG A 252 14.06 4.41 10.00
CA ARG A 252 13.54 4.51 11.36
C ARG A 252 14.20 5.60 12.20
N SER A 253 15.37 6.07 11.76
CA SER A 253 16.15 7.11 12.45
C SER A 253 16.12 8.44 11.71
N ASP A 254 15.46 8.49 10.55
CA ASP A 254 15.42 9.68 9.71
C ASP A 254 14.28 10.62 10.13
N LEU A 255 14.65 11.70 10.81
CA LEU A 255 13.73 12.76 11.23
C LEU A 255 13.56 13.86 10.16
N SER A 256 14.17 13.70 8.98
CA SER A 256 14.18 14.70 7.91
C SER A 256 13.06 14.53 6.87
N LEU A 257 12.27 13.46 6.96
CA LEU A 257 11.18 13.15 6.04
C LEU A 257 9.96 14.07 6.21
#